data_AF-A0AAD4HGY4-F1
#
_entry.id   AF-A0AAD4HGY4-F1
#
_cell.length_a   1.000
_cell.length_b   1.000
_cell.length_c   1.000
_cell.angle_alpha   90.00
_cell.angle_beta   90.00
_cell.angle_gamma   90.00
#
_symmetry.space_group_name_H-M   'P 1'
#
loop_
_entity.id
_entity.type
_entity.pdbx_description
1 polymer ?
#
loop_
_entity_poly.entity_id
_entity_poly.type
_entity_poly.pdbx_seq_one_letter_code
_entity_poly.pdbx_strand_id
1 'polypeptide(L)'
;MGDPLAERAMELLHRKSGHYLGDDADKIPDLEQFLVYRVSDSKHTIMDREDRRDPELMILTSSLLNPRFCLEGWYSQHVGQLRGYLPQEIRKMRT
;
A
#
# COMPACT_ATOMS: atom_id res chain seq x y z
N MET A 1 -2.82 11.24 19.64
CA MET A 1 -3.96 11.50 18.74
C MET A 1 -3.47 11.18 17.34
N GLY A 2 -4.13 10.26 16.64
CA GLY A 2 -3.68 9.69 15.37
C GLY A 2 -3.80 10.65 14.18
N ASP A 3 -3.19 10.29 13.06
CA ASP A 3 -3.34 10.98 11.77
C ASP A 3 -4.50 10.33 11.00
N PRO A 4 -5.66 11.01 10.85
CA PRO A 4 -6.84 10.43 10.21
C PRO A 4 -6.60 10.03 8.75
N LEU A 5 -5.67 10.69 8.05
CA LEU A 5 -5.32 10.32 6.68
C LEU A 5 -4.51 9.03 6.65
N ALA A 6 -3.61 8.86 7.61
CA ALA A 6 -2.84 7.63 7.75
C ALA A 6 -3.75 6.45 8.12
N GLU A 7 -4.67 6.64 9.08
CA GLU A 7 -5.66 5.63 9.47
C GLU A 7 -6.52 5.19 8.29
N ARG A 8 -7.07 6.15 7.54
CA ARG A 8 -7.85 5.86 6.33
C ARG A 8 -7.01 5.17 5.25
N ALA A 9 -5.75 5.56 5.08
CA ALA A 9 -4.86 4.93 4.11
C ALA A 9 -4.59 3.46 4.48
N MET A 10 -4.36 3.17 5.76
CA MET A 10 -4.24 1.79 6.27
C MET A 10 -5.52 0.99 6.00
N GLU A 11 -6.70 1.53 6.32
CA GLU A 11 -7.97 0.85 6.05
C GLU A 11 -8.16 0.50 4.56
N LEU A 12 -7.79 1.42 3.66
CA LEU A 12 -7.86 1.16 2.22
C LEU A 12 -6.90 0.03 1.81
N LEU A 13 -5.65 0.07 2.27
CA LEU A 13 -4.69 -1.00 1.95
C LEU A 13 -5.14 -2.37 2.49
N HIS A 14 -5.66 -2.43 3.72
CA HIS A 14 -6.16 -3.67 4.31
C HIS A 14 -7.39 -4.25 3.61
N ARG A 15 -8.25 -3.43 2.99
CA ARG A 15 -9.42 -3.96 2.24
C ARG A 15 -9.03 -4.83 1.06
N LYS A 16 -7.81 -4.68 0.53
CA LYS A 16 -7.30 -5.46 -0.59
C LYS A 16 -6.03 -6.26 -0.29
N SER A 17 -5.66 -6.39 0.98
CA SER A 17 -4.44 -7.06 1.41
C SER A 17 -4.43 -8.58 1.28
N GLY A 18 -5.53 -9.20 0.82
CA GLY A 18 -5.58 -10.64 0.63
C GLY A 18 -4.68 -11.19 -0.50
N HIS A 19 -4.20 -10.36 -1.44
CA HIS A 19 -3.55 -10.86 -2.67
C HIS A 19 -2.50 -9.91 -3.27
N TYR A 20 -1.49 -9.46 -2.50
CA TYR A 20 -0.35 -8.78 -3.12
C TYR A 20 0.61 -9.79 -3.79
N LEU A 21 1.26 -9.37 -4.87
CA LEU A 21 2.13 -10.23 -5.72
C LEU A 21 3.27 -10.85 -4.91
N GLY A 22 3.24 -12.16 -4.69
CA GLY A 22 4.27 -12.89 -3.96
C GLY A 22 3.93 -13.16 -2.49
N ASP A 23 2.77 -12.69 -2.02
CA ASP A 23 2.22 -13.11 -0.73
C ASP A 23 1.56 -14.49 -0.86
N ASP A 24 1.64 -15.27 0.21
CA ASP A 24 1.04 -16.59 0.27
C ASP A 24 -0.49 -16.47 0.21
N ALA A 25 -1.13 -17.19 -0.71
CA ALA A 25 -2.58 -17.10 -0.94
C ALA A 25 -3.40 -17.61 0.26
N ASP A 26 -2.79 -18.43 1.12
CA ASP A 26 -3.39 -18.95 2.35
C ASP A 26 -3.12 -18.05 3.58
N LYS A 27 -2.45 -16.90 3.39
CA LYS A 27 -2.11 -16.00 4.49
C LYS A 27 -3.35 -15.27 5.00
N ILE A 28 -3.58 -15.37 6.30
CA ILE A 28 -4.61 -14.59 6.98
C ILE A 28 -4.18 -13.10 6.94
N PRO A 29 -5.03 -12.18 6.43
CA PRO A 29 -4.70 -10.77 6.40
C PRO A 29 -4.43 -10.25 7.82
N ASP A 30 -3.21 -9.75 8.05
CA ASP A 30 -2.88 -9.07 9.30
C ASP A 30 -3.38 -7.62 9.23
N LEU A 31 -4.16 -7.22 10.24
CA LEU A 31 -4.66 -5.85 10.38
C LEU A 31 -3.54 -4.85 10.73
N GLU A 32 -2.36 -5.35 11.10
CA GLU A 32 -1.16 -4.57 11.36
C GLU A 32 -0.13 -4.65 10.22
N GLN A 33 -0.46 -5.26 9.07
CA GLN A 33 0.48 -5.41 7.94
C GLN A 33 1.00 -4.05 7.47
N PHE A 34 0.11 -3.07 7.30
CA PHE A 34 0.51 -1.75 6.82
C PHE A 34 0.69 -0.75 7.95
N LEU A 35 1.82 -0.06 7.92
CA LEU A 35 2.04 1.14 8.71
C LEU A 35 2.09 2.34 7.78
N VAL A 36 1.16 3.28 7.98
CA VAL A 36 1.19 4.59 7.31
C VAL A 36 1.48 5.67 8.33
N TYR A 37 2.41 6.56 8.01
CA TYR A 37 2.74 7.68 8.89
C TYR A 37 3.16 8.91 8.10
N ARG A 38 2.90 10.09 8.65
CA ARG A 38 3.26 11.38 8.04
C ARG A 38 4.73 11.70 8.31
N VAL A 39 5.46 12.04 7.25
CA VAL A 39 6.88 12.45 7.36
C VAL A 39 7.08 13.94 7.12
N SER A 40 6.14 14.60 6.45
CA SER A 40 6.10 16.06 6.31
C SER A 40 4.69 16.54 6.02
N ASP A 41 4.50 17.86 5.90
CA ASP A 41 3.17 18.38 5.62
C ASP A 41 2.58 17.90 4.30
N SER A 42 3.44 17.56 3.35
CA SER A 42 3.11 17.18 1.98
C SER A 42 3.24 15.69 1.70
N LYS A 43 3.75 14.89 2.66
CA LYS A 43 4.18 13.51 2.40
C LYS A 43 3.82 12.55 3.53
N HIS A 44 3.41 11.36 3.11
CA HIS A 44 3.20 10.19 3.94
C HIS A 44 4.09 9.05 3.45
N THR A 45 4.46 8.17 4.37
CA THR A 45 5.20 6.94 4.09
C THR A 45 4.31 5.75 4.38
N ILE A 46 4.40 4.73 3.52
CA ILE A 46 3.72 3.45 3.63
C ILE A 46 4.80 2.37 3.76
N MET A 47 4.73 1.59 4.84
CA MET A 47 5.63 0.47 5.11
C MET A 47 4.81 -0.80 5.26
N ASP A 48 5.25 -1.88 4.61
CA ASP A 48 4.77 -3.24 4.87
C ASP A 48 5.62 -3.84 6.01
N ARG A 49 4.99 -4.17 7.13
CA ARG A 49 5.66 -4.76 8.30
C ARG A 49 6.03 -6.22 8.09
N GLU A 50 5.29 -6.90 7.23
CA GLU A 50 5.43 -8.32 6.97
C GLU A 50 6.56 -8.59 5.98
N ASP A 51 6.69 -7.78 4.93
CA ASP A 51 7.78 -7.88 3.98
C ASP A 51 8.82 -6.76 4.14
N ARG A 52 9.75 -6.97 5.08
CA ARG A 52 10.87 -6.04 5.33
C ARG A 52 11.83 -5.85 4.15
N ARG A 53 11.68 -6.61 3.06
CA ARG A 53 12.48 -6.44 1.83
C ARG A 53 11.91 -5.33 0.96
N ASP A 54 10.63 -5.01 1.12
CA ASP A 54 10.03 -3.91 0.39
C ASP A 54 10.50 -2.58 0.98
N PRO A 55 11.03 -1.67 0.15
CA PRO A 55 11.37 -0.34 0.63
C PRO A 55 10.12 0.44 1.00
N GLU A 56 10.29 1.35 1.94
CA GLU A 56 9.25 2.31 2.30
C GLU A 56 8.80 3.11 1.07
N LEU A 57 7.48 3.15 0.85
CA LEU A 57 6.89 3.86 -0.28
C LEU A 57 6.39 5.24 0.16
N MET A 58 6.89 6.28 -0.49
CA MET A 58 6.49 7.64 -0.23
C MET A 58 5.34 8.07 -1.14
N ILE A 59 4.28 8.62 -0.54
CA ILE A 59 3.11 9.14 -1.23
C ILE A 59 2.86 10.60 -0.85
N LEU A 60 2.33 11.38 -1.79
CA LEU A 60 1.92 12.76 -1.51
C LEU A 60 0.63 12.78 -0.67
N THR A 61 0.58 13.65 0.34
CA THR A 61 -0.63 13.89 1.13
C THR A 61 -1.80 14.33 0.26
N SER A 62 -1.54 15.10 -0.81
CA SER A 62 -2.56 15.50 -1.78
C SER A 62 -3.20 14.31 -2.52
N SER A 63 -2.46 13.22 -2.73
CA SER A 63 -3.01 11.99 -3.30
C SER A 63 -3.95 11.29 -2.31
N LEU A 64 -3.58 11.23 -1.02
CA LEU A 64 -4.44 10.64 0.02
C LEU A 64 -5.72 11.46 0.28
N LEU A 65 -5.65 12.77 0.05
CA LEU A 65 -6.82 13.66 0.12
C LEU A 65 -7.76 13.53 -1.08
N ASN A 66 -7.28 12.98 -2.20
CA ASN A 66 -8.08 12.84 -3.42
C ASN A 66 -8.93 11.56 -3.38
N PRO A 67 -10.27 11.64 -3.29
CA PRO A 67 -11.13 10.46 -3.23
C PRO A 67 -11.13 9.61 -4.51
N ARG A 68 -10.65 10.16 -5.64
CA ARG A 68 -10.50 9.43 -6.91
C ARG A 68 -9.16 8.70 -7.01
N PHE A 69 -8.25 8.92 -6.06
CA PHE A 69 -6.96 8.26 -6.05
C PHE A 69 -7.11 6.82 -5.54
N CYS A 70 -6.72 5.86 -6.39
CA CYS A 70 -6.73 4.44 -6.04
C CYS A 70 -5.42 4.08 -5.32
N LEU A 71 -5.42 4.19 -3.99
CA LEU A 71 -4.26 3.94 -3.16
C LEU A 71 -3.74 2.50 -3.30
N GLU A 72 -4.63 1.52 -3.18
CA GLU A 72 -4.30 0.10 -3.32
C GLU A 72 -3.62 -0.19 -4.66
N GLY A 73 -4.22 0.28 -5.75
CA GLY A 73 -3.68 0.08 -7.09
C GLY A 73 -2.34 0.77 -7.29
N TRP A 74 -2.15 1.97 -6.75
CA TRP A 74 -0.87 2.67 -6.75
C TRP A 74 0.18 1.87 -5.99
N TYR A 75 -0.14 1.37 -4.80
CA TYR A 75 0.77 0.60 -3.94
C TYR A 75 1.19 -0.71 -4.62
N SER A 76 0.24 -1.54 -5.07
CA SER A 76 0.54 -2.80 -5.79
C SER A 76 1.43 -2.58 -7.01
N GLN A 77 1.25 -1.45 -7.70
CA GLN A 77 2.05 -1.13 -8.87
C GLN A 77 3.49 -0.79 -8.51
N HIS A 78 3.71 -0.02 -7.44
CA HIS A 78 5.05 0.35 -7.00
C HIS A 78 5.79 -0.84 -6.41
N VAL A 79 5.14 -1.60 -5.51
CA VAL A 79 5.72 -2.83 -4.95
C VAL A 79 6.00 -3.86 -6.04
N GLY A 80 5.05 -4.08 -6.96
CA GLY A 80 5.24 -5.01 -8.08
C GLY A 80 6.45 -4.64 -8.94
N GLN A 81 6.63 -3.35 -9.25
CA GLN A 81 7.80 -2.86 -9.98
C GLN A 81 9.11 -3.07 -9.19
N LEU A 82 9.11 -2.82 -7.88
CA LEU A 82 10.28 -3.01 -7.01
C LEU A 82 10.66 -4.50 -6.90
N ARG A 83 9.67 -5.39 -6.85
CA ARG A 83 9.86 -6.85 -6.87
C ARG A 83 10.19 -7.40 -8.27
N GLY A 84 10.24 -6.55 -9.31
CA GLY A 84 10.64 -6.92 -10.66
C GLY A 84 9.53 -7.48 -11.56
N TYR A 85 8.26 -7.40 -11.14
CA TYR A 85 7.13 -7.87 -11.93
C TYR A 85 6.82 -6.93 -13.10
N LEU A 86 6.39 -7.52 -14.21
CA LEU A 86 5.95 -6.78 -15.38
C LEU A 86 4.60 -6.10 -15.12
N PRO A 87 4.33 -4.92 -15.71
CA PRO A 87 3.05 -4.24 -15.56
C PRO A 87 1.82 -5.08 -15.94
N GLN A 88 2.00 -6.06 -16.82
CA GLN A 88 0.94 -6.99 -17.23
C GLN A 88 0.56 -7.97 -16.11
N GLU A 89 1.54 -8.40 -15.31
CA GLU A 89 1.34 -9.29 -14.17
C GLU A 89 0.63 -8.55 -13.03
N ILE A 90 1.03 -7.31 -12.77
CA ILE A 90 0.40 -6.41 -11.81
C ILE A 90 -1.08 -6.14 -12.18
N ARG A 91 -1.37 -5.93 -13.47
CA ARG A 91 -2.74 -5.61 -13.95
C ARG A 91 -3.73 -6.77 -13.78
N LYS A 92 -3.28 -8.02 -13.93
CA LYS A 92 -4.16 -9.21 -13.81
C LYS A 92 -4.78 -9.35 -12.41
N MET A 93 -4.19 -8.72 -11.39
CA MET A 93 -4.67 -8.77 -10.01
C MET A 93 -5.57 -7.59 -9.61
N ARG A 94 -5.76 -6.60 -10.50
CA ARG A 94 -6.69 -5.49 -10.25
C ARG A 94 -8.16 -5.86 -10.55
N THR A 95 -8.38 -6.84 -11.42
CA THR A 95 -9.69 -7.45 -11.78
C THR A 95 -10.12 -8.47 -10.75
#